data_AF-A0A382YRV8-F1
#
_entry.id   AF-A0A382YRV8-F1
#
_cell.length_a   1.000
_cell.length_b   1.000
_cell.length_c   1.000
_cell.angle_alpha   90.00
_cell.angle_beta   90.00
_cell.angle_gamma   90.00
#
_symmetry.space_group_name_H-M   'P 1'
#
loop_
_entity.id
_entity.type
_entity.pdbx_description
1 polymer ?
#
loop_
_entity_poly.entity_id
_entity_poly.type
_entity_poly.pdbx_seq_one_letter_code
_entity_poly.pdbx_strand_id
1 'polypeptide(L)'
;MKKTSLKDLPSVHQVLLEIKDDISLHNNYLKFIINKELDKIRGEIKEGEISKSPQELLVYIIDRVLIESAPQLVNIINGTGIVLHTGFGRAPFNGRALKGIADRLEGYVNLEFDLQTGKRGDRQDHIRDHLSAL
;
A
#
# COMPACT_ATOMS: atom_id res chain seq x y z
N MET A 1 36.45 -1.84 -14.31
CA MET A 1 35.47 -2.07 -13.22
C MET A 1 35.12 -3.55 -13.19
N LYS A 2 35.07 -4.19 -12.02
CA LYS A 2 34.64 -5.59 -11.92
C LYS A 2 33.18 -5.68 -12.40
N LYS A 3 32.91 -6.54 -13.38
CA LYS A 3 31.53 -6.85 -13.79
C LYS A 3 30.88 -7.67 -12.67
N THR A 4 29.68 -7.26 -12.27
CA THR A 4 28.87 -8.01 -11.30
C THR A 4 28.59 -9.40 -11.85
N SER A 5 28.71 -10.41 -11.01
CA SER A 5 28.39 -11.80 -11.34
C SER A 5 27.13 -12.25 -10.61
N LEU A 6 26.48 -13.30 -11.10
CA LEU A 6 25.35 -13.93 -10.40
C LEU A 6 25.74 -14.46 -9.01
N LYS A 7 27.02 -14.70 -8.75
CA LYS A 7 27.54 -15.10 -7.43
C LYS A 7 27.52 -13.97 -6.40
N ASP A 8 27.45 -12.73 -6.86
CA ASP A 8 27.43 -11.55 -6.00
C ASP A 8 26.02 -11.25 -5.46
N LEU A 9 24.98 -11.95 -5.96
CA LEU A 9 23.60 -11.79 -5.50
C LEU A 9 23.44 -12.27 -4.04
N PRO A 10 22.79 -11.48 -3.17
CA PRO A 10 22.49 -11.90 -1.82
C PRO A 10 21.40 -12.99 -1.81
N SER A 11 21.34 -13.73 -0.71
CA SER A 11 20.24 -14.65 -0.47
C SER A 11 18.95 -13.89 -0.10
N VAL A 12 17.78 -14.48 -0.39
CA VAL A 12 16.49 -13.94 0.07
C VAL A 12 16.48 -13.71 1.58
N HIS A 13 17.10 -14.61 2.35
CA HIS A 13 17.19 -14.49 3.80
C HIS A 13 18.00 -13.27 4.24
N GLN A 14 19.13 -13.01 3.57
CA GLN A 14 19.95 -11.84 3.85
C GLN A 14 19.17 -10.54 3.58
N VAL A 15 18.50 -10.44 2.44
CA VAL A 15 17.66 -9.27 2.11
C VAL A 15 16.52 -9.11 3.13
N LEU A 16 15.90 -10.22 3.54
CA LEU A 16 14.82 -10.19 4.53
C LEU A 16 15.30 -9.68 5.91
N LEU A 17 16.52 -10.04 6.33
CA LEU A 17 17.08 -9.61 7.62
C LEU A 17 17.35 -8.09 7.64
N GLU A 18 17.86 -7.54 6.55
CA GLU A 18 18.19 -6.11 6.46
C GLU A 18 16.94 -5.22 6.40
N ILE A 19 15.80 -5.74 5.94
CA ILE A 19 14.57 -4.95 5.68
C ILE A 19 13.52 -5.08 6.79
N LYS A 20 13.66 -6.07 7.69
CA LYS A 20 12.57 -6.55 8.55
C LYS A 20 11.95 -5.47 9.44
N ASP A 21 12.73 -4.48 9.86
CA ASP A 21 12.28 -3.43 10.78
C ASP A 21 11.65 -2.22 10.06
N ASP A 22 11.81 -2.13 8.74
CA ASP A 22 11.35 -0.98 7.94
C ASP A 22 9.97 -1.18 7.30
N ILE A 23 9.44 -2.41 7.28
CA ILE A 23 8.25 -2.75 6.50
C ILE A 23 7.21 -3.52 7.31
N SER A 24 6.02 -2.95 7.43
CA SER A 24 4.83 -3.61 8.02
C SER A 24 4.05 -4.45 7.00
N LEU A 25 4.71 -5.39 6.33
CA LEU A 25 4.09 -6.35 5.39
C LEU A 25 4.20 -7.79 5.92
N HIS A 26 3.24 -8.62 5.55
CA HIS A 26 3.31 -10.04 5.88
C HIS A 26 4.52 -10.71 5.20
N ASN A 27 5.27 -11.52 5.95
CA ASN A 27 6.53 -12.15 5.49
C ASN A 27 6.42 -12.88 4.14
N ASN A 28 5.29 -13.54 3.86
CA ASN A 28 5.11 -14.23 2.57
C ASN A 28 5.07 -13.28 1.39
N TYR A 29 4.45 -12.11 1.56
CA TYR A 29 4.38 -11.11 0.51
C TYR A 29 5.71 -10.39 0.33
N LEU A 30 6.42 -10.10 1.43
CA LEU A 30 7.77 -9.54 1.36
C LEU A 30 8.74 -10.50 0.63
N LYS A 31 8.68 -11.80 0.93
CA LYS A 31 9.46 -12.82 0.18
C LYS A 31 9.08 -12.86 -1.31
N PHE A 32 7.82 -12.69 -1.65
CA PHE A 32 7.37 -12.61 -3.04
C PHE A 32 8.01 -11.40 -3.75
N ILE A 33 7.97 -10.22 -3.13
CA ILE A 33 8.61 -9.00 -3.65
C ILE A 33 10.11 -9.19 -3.82
N ILE A 34 10.80 -9.72 -2.81
CA ILE A 34 12.25 -9.96 -2.87
C ILE A 34 12.59 -10.90 -4.04
N ASN A 35 11.88 -12.02 -4.19
CA ASN A 35 12.14 -12.95 -5.30
C ASN A 35 11.89 -12.28 -6.65
N LYS A 36 10.80 -11.51 -6.78
CA LYS A 36 10.47 -10.76 -8.00
C LYS A 36 11.58 -9.78 -8.38
N GLU A 37 12.11 -9.01 -7.43
CA GLU A 37 13.20 -8.07 -7.71
C GLU A 37 14.54 -8.79 -7.98
N LEU A 38 14.84 -9.88 -7.26
CA LEU A 38 16.03 -10.70 -7.56
C LEU A 38 15.96 -11.31 -8.96
N ASP A 39 14.78 -11.75 -9.42
CA ASP A 39 14.60 -12.28 -10.78
C ASP A 39 14.83 -11.22 -11.85
N LYS A 40 14.36 -9.98 -11.64
CA LYS A 40 14.67 -8.85 -12.53
C LYS A 40 16.17 -8.59 -12.60
N ILE A 41 16.82 -8.49 -11.44
CA ILE A 41 18.25 -8.18 -11.33
C ILE A 41 19.11 -9.31 -11.90
N ARG A 42 18.67 -10.58 -11.79
CA ARG A 42 19.32 -11.70 -12.50
C ARG A 42 19.31 -11.51 -14.01
N GLY A 43 18.25 -10.94 -14.58
CA GLY A 43 18.17 -10.54 -15.99
C GLY A 43 19.19 -9.45 -16.32
N GLU A 44 19.14 -8.35 -15.57
CA GLU A 44 20.03 -7.18 -15.74
C GLU A 44 21.53 -7.55 -15.64
N ILE A 45 21.90 -8.49 -14.74
CA ILE A 45 23.28 -9.00 -14.63
C ILE A 45 23.68 -9.82 -15.87
N LYS A 46 22.78 -10.66 -16.40
CA LYS A 46 23.07 -11.48 -17.60
C LYS A 46 23.26 -10.63 -18.85
N GLU A 47 22.50 -9.54 -18.95
CA GLU A 47 22.61 -8.56 -20.04
C GLU A 47 23.81 -7.62 -19.86
N GLY A 48 24.42 -7.62 -18.67
CA GLY A 48 25.61 -6.83 -18.36
C GLY A 48 25.32 -5.36 -18.04
N GLU A 49 24.08 -5.04 -17.69
CA GLU A 49 23.60 -3.69 -17.39
C GLU A 49 24.00 -3.22 -15.97
N ILE A 50 24.42 -4.15 -15.10
CA ILE A 50 24.82 -3.85 -13.73
C ILE A 50 26.34 -3.99 -13.56
N SER A 51 26.97 -2.94 -13.04
CA SER A 51 28.32 -2.98 -12.48
C SER A 51 28.31 -2.35 -11.08
N LYS A 52 28.03 -3.19 -10.08
CA LYS A 52 28.03 -2.91 -8.65
C LYS A 52 28.84 -3.96 -7.89
N SER A 53 29.54 -3.56 -6.83
CA SER A 53 30.09 -4.49 -5.84
C SER A 53 28.98 -5.25 -5.09
N PRO A 54 29.28 -6.36 -4.40
CA PRO A 54 28.27 -7.10 -3.64
C PRO A 54 27.52 -6.24 -2.61
N GLN A 55 28.22 -5.33 -1.93
CA GLN A 55 27.62 -4.42 -0.96
C GLN A 55 26.70 -3.39 -1.64
N GLU A 56 27.15 -2.77 -2.73
CA GLU A 56 26.33 -1.83 -3.51
C GLU A 56 25.11 -2.53 -4.14
N LEU A 57 25.27 -3.79 -4.55
CA LEU A 57 24.19 -4.60 -5.10
C LEU A 57 23.13 -4.91 -4.03
N LEU A 58 23.55 -5.24 -2.81
CA LEU A 58 22.63 -5.46 -1.69
C LEU A 58 21.81 -4.20 -1.39
N VAL A 59 22.46 -3.03 -1.27
CA VAL A 59 21.77 -1.74 -1.05
C VAL A 59 20.79 -1.46 -2.19
N TYR A 60 21.22 -1.66 -3.44
CA TYR A 60 20.37 -1.50 -4.61
C TYR A 60 19.13 -2.41 -4.60
N ILE A 61 19.27 -3.68 -4.19
CA ILE A 61 18.14 -4.61 -4.05
C ILE A 61 17.20 -4.15 -2.95
N ILE A 62 17.75 -3.73 -1.80
CA ILE A 62 16.96 -3.25 -0.66
C ILE A 62 16.11 -2.05 -1.07
N ASP A 63 16.68 -1.04 -1.72
CA ASP A 63 15.96 0.15 -2.20
C ASP A 63 14.81 -0.23 -3.12
N ARG A 64 15.04 -1.17 -4.04
CA ARG A 64 14.02 -1.65 -4.98
C ARG A 64 12.89 -2.40 -4.29
N VAL A 65 13.23 -3.23 -3.30
CA VAL A 65 12.24 -3.92 -2.48
C VAL A 65 11.43 -2.92 -1.65
N LEU A 66 12.06 -1.89 -1.07
CA LEU A 66 11.37 -0.84 -0.31
C LEU A 66 10.40 -0.05 -1.20
N ILE A 67 10.81 0.33 -2.40
CA ILE A 67 9.95 1.03 -3.37
C ILE A 67 8.74 0.17 -3.75
N GLU A 68 8.95 -1.11 -4.08
CA GLU A 68 7.87 -2.03 -4.48
C GLU A 68 6.95 -2.37 -3.29
N SER A 69 7.47 -2.30 -2.06
CA SER A 69 6.71 -2.54 -0.83
C SER A 69 5.93 -1.32 -0.35
N ALA A 70 6.17 -0.14 -0.92
CA ALA A 70 5.48 1.08 -0.52
C ALA A 70 3.99 1.02 -0.89
N PRO A 71 3.10 1.67 -0.11
CA PRO A 71 1.70 1.80 -0.48
C PRO A 71 1.54 2.46 -1.85
N GLN A 72 0.76 1.83 -2.72
CA GLN A 72 0.48 2.39 -4.06
C GLN A 72 -0.65 3.44 -4.03
N LEU A 73 -1.55 3.34 -3.04
CA LEU A 73 -2.58 4.34 -2.81
C LEU A 73 -2.05 5.38 -1.82
N VAL A 74 -1.74 6.57 -2.33
CA VAL A 74 -1.15 7.67 -1.55
C VAL A 74 -1.92 8.96 -1.78
N ASN A 75 -1.78 9.90 -0.84
CA ASN A 75 -2.28 11.26 -1.03
C ASN A 75 -1.47 11.99 -2.10
N ILE A 76 -2.14 12.83 -2.89
CA ILE A 76 -1.55 13.60 -3.98
C ILE A 76 -1.93 15.08 -3.88
N ILE A 77 -1.15 15.95 -4.53
CA ILE A 77 -1.44 17.38 -4.64
C ILE A 77 -2.12 17.64 -6.00
N ASN A 78 -3.34 18.16 -5.97
CA ASN A 78 -4.06 18.51 -7.20
C ASN A 78 -3.62 19.89 -7.74
N GLY A 79 -2.75 19.88 -8.76
CA GLY A 79 -2.33 21.08 -9.50
C GLY A 79 -3.11 21.34 -10.80
N THR A 80 -4.15 20.55 -11.11
CA THR A 80 -4.85 20.63 -12.41
C THR A 80 -5.92 21.72 -12.46
N GLY A 81 -6.38 22.21 -11.31
CA GLY A 81 -7.54 23.12 -11.20
C GLY A 81 -8.90 22.45 -11.38
N ILE A 82 -8.96 21.15 -11.71
CA ILE A 82 -10.23 20.40 -11.82
C ILE A 82 -10.69 20.00 -10.42
N VAL A 83 -11.83 20.53 -9.98
CA VAL A 83 -12.39 20.28 -8.65
C VAL A 83 -12.85 18.82 -8.49
N LEU A 84 -13.71 18.33 -9.39
CA LEU A 84 -14.20 16.94 -9.39
C LEU A 84 -13.41 16.07 -10.35
N HIS A 85 -12.14 15.84 -10.03
CA HIS A 85 -11.24 15.06 -10.87
C HIS A 85 -11.51 13.56 -10.73
N THR A 86 -12.04 12.91 -11.78
CA THR A 86 -12.44 11.49 -11.75
C THR A 86 -11.26 10.55 -11.47
N GLY A 87 -10.08 10.85 -12.02
CA GLY A 87 -8.85 10.09 -11.75
C GLY A 87 -8.30 10.26 -10.32
N PHE A 88 -8.75 11.26 -9.57
CA PHE A 88 -8.30 11.52 -8.18
C PHE A 88 -9.36 11.15 -7.13
N GLY A 89 -10.46 10.52 -7.55
CA GLY A 89 -11.52 10.11 -6.62
C GLY A 89 -12.62 11.15 -6.36
N ARG A 90 -12.78 12.15 -7.23
CA ARG A 90 -13.82 13.20 -7.15
C ARG A 90 -13.68 14.07 -5.91
N ALA A 91 -14.74 14.21 -5.10
CA ALA A 91 -14.78 15.10 -3.96
C ALA A 91 -13.98 14.51 -2.78
N PRO A 92 -12.95 15.20 -2.27
CA PRO A 92 -12.22 14.75 -1.09
C PRO A 92 -13.11 14.84 0.15
N PHE A 93 -12.91 13.93 1.10
CA PHE A 93 -13.55 14.04 2.41
C PHE A 93 -12.93 15.17 3.23
N ASN A 94 -13.74 15.84 4.04
CA ASN A 94 -13.22 16.67 5.12
C ASN A 94 -12.54 15.76 6.17
N GLY A 95 -11.30 16.05 6.53
CA GLY A 95 -10.53 15.22 7.46
C GLY A 95 -11.22 14.97 8.81
N ARG A 96 -11.96 15.96 9.35
CA ARG A 96 -12.73 15.77 10.59
C ARG A 96 -13.89 14.80 10.40
N ALA A 97 -14.60 14.89 9.27
CA ALA A 97 -15.72 14.00 8.97
C ALA A 97 -15.24 12.56 8.77
N LEU A 98 -14.15 12.37 8.01
CA LEU A 98 -13.58 11.04 7.78
C LEU A 98 -13.11 10.38 9.07
N LYS A 99 -12.47 11.14 9.97
CA LYS A 99 -12.08 10.64 11.29
C LYS A 99 -13.28 10.20 12.12
N GLY A 100 -14.33 11.02 12.20
CA GLY A 100 -15.54 10.63 12.93
C GLY A 100 -16.24 9.39 12.38
N ILE A 101 -16.15 9.17 11.06
CA ILE A 101 -16.62 7.93 10.42
C ILE A 101 -15.73 6.74 10.83
N ALA A 102 -14.41 6.90 10.76
CA ALA A 102 -13.47 5.84 11.14
C ALA A 102 -13.66 5.42 12.61
N ASP A 103 -13.72 6.39 13.53
CA ASP A 103 -13.94 6.15 14.96
C ASP A 103 -15.26 5.40 15.22
N ARG A 104 -16.34 5.73 14.48
CA ARG A 104 -17.63 5.03 14.60
C ARG A 104 -17.58 3.59 14.05
N LEU A 105 -16.79 3.37 13.01
CA LEU A 105 -16.64 2.06 12.36
C LEU A 105 -15.59 1.18 13.04
N GLU A 106 -14.93 1.68 14.10
CA GLU A 106 -14.11 0.89 15.01
C GLU A 106 -14.99 0.00 15.92
N GLY A 107 -15.76 -0.89 15.29
CA GLY A 107 -16.69 -1.79 15.97
C GLY A 107 -17.95 -2.08 15.14
N TYR A 108 -18.89 -2.81 15.76
CA TYR A 108 -20.20 -3.02 15.16
C TYR A 108 -21.04 -1.75 15.26
N VAL A 109 -21.71 -1.42 14.16
CA VAL A 109 -22.73 -0.37 14.13
C VAL A 109 -24.10 -0.99 13.92
N ASN A 110 -25.15 -0.26 14.31
CA ASN A 110 -26.54 -0.67 14.15
C ASN A 110 -27.05 -0.52 12.70
N LEU A 111 -26.25 -0.95 11.71
CA LEU A 111 -26.52 -0.74 10.28
C LEU A 111 -27.90 -1.27 9.86
N GLU A 112 -28.28 -2.47 10.32
CA GLU A 112 -29.60 -3.09 10.09
C GLU A 112 -30.24 -3.54 11.40
N PHE A 113 -29.97 -2.83 12.51
CA PHE A 113 -30.51 -3.18 13.81
C PHE A 113 -31.22 -1.98 14.43
N ASP A 114 -32.51 -2.14 14.70
CA ASP A 114 -33.32 -1.13 15.35
C ASP A 114 -33.14 -1.25 16.87
N LEU A 115 -32.57 -0.20 17.48
CA LEU A 115 -32.29 -0.15 18.91
C LEU A 115 -33.57 -0.04 19.77
N GLN A 116 -34.67 0.46 19.21
CA GLN A 116 -35.95 0.59 19.92
C GLN A 116 -36.68 -0.75 19.95
N THR A 117 -36.76 -1.45 18.81
CA THR A 117 -37.51 -2.72 18.72
C THR A 117 -36.66 -3.95 19.02
N GLY A 118 -35.33 -3.83 19.00
CA GLY A 118 -34.39 -4.95 19.15
C GLY A 118 -34.43 -5.94 17.99
N LYS A 119 -35.00 -5.55 16.84
CA LYS A 119 -35.17 -6.39 15.65
C LYS A 119 -34.30 -5.91 14.50
N ARG A 120 -34.26 -6.71 13.43
CA ARG A 120 -33.66 -6.29 12.17
C ARG A 120 -34.44 -5.10 11.58
N GLY A 121 -33.74 -4.04 11.23
CA GLY A 121 -34.27 -2.85 10.55
C GLY A 121 -33.72 -2.70 9.12
N ASP A 122 -34.14 -1.64 8.42
CA ASP A 122 -33.62 -1.28 7.10
C ASP A 122 -32.48 -0.26 7.23
N ARG A 123 -31.35 -0.52 6.57
CA ARG A 123 -30.19 0.39 6.56
C ARG A 123 -30.49 1.78 6.00
N GLN A 124 -31.52 1.90 5.15
CA GLN A 124 -31.92 3.17 4.56
C GLN A 124 -32.62 4.09 5.57
N ASP A 125 -33.16 3.55 6.67
CA ASP A 125 -33.87 4.34 7.68
C ASP A 125 -32.96 5.40 8.31
N HIS A 126 -31.64 5.16 8.39
CA HIS A 126 -30.66 6.12 8.93
C HIS A 126 -30.51 7.40 8.10
N ILE A 127 -30.87 7.39 6.81
CA ILE A 127 -30.65 8.52 5.90
C ILE A 127 -31.92 9.01 5.20
N ARG A 128 -33.00 8.23 5.22
CA ARG A 128 -34.25 8.53 4.49
C ARG A 128 -34.78 9.92 4.82
N ASP A 129 -34.92 10.23 6.10
CA ASP A 129 -35.48 11.51 6.54
C ASP A 129 -34.52 12.68 6.26
N HIS A 130 -33.21 12.44 6.32
CA HIS A 130 -32.21 13.44 5.94
C HIS A 130 -32.31 13.82 4.46
N LEU A 131 -32.53 12.84 3.58
CA LEU A 131 -32.65 13.08 2.14
C LEU A 131 -34.02 13.65 1.74
N SER A 132 -35.10 13.24 2.41
CA SER A 132 -36.46 13.74 2.11
C SER A 132 -36.69 15.18 2.57
N ALA A 133 -35.86 15.68 3.49
CA ALA A 133 -35.91 17.04 3.99
C ALA A 133 -35.14 18.07 3.14
N LEU A 134 -34.42 17.63 2.10
CA LEU A 134 -33.70 18.49 1.15
C LEU A 134 -34.62 18.90 -0.01
#